data_AF-A0A4D4JS75-F1
#
_entry.id   AF-A0A4D4JS75-F1
#
_cell.length_a   1.000
_cell.length_b   1.000
_cell.length_c   1.000
_cell.angle_alpha   90.00
_cell.angle_beta   90.00
_cell.angle_gamma   90.00
#
_symmetry.space_group_name_H-M   'P 1'
#
loop_
_entity.id
_entity.type
_entity.pdbx_description
1 polymer ?
#
loop_
_entity_poly.entity_id
_entity_poly.type
_entity_poly.pdbx_seq_one_letter_code
_entity_poly.pdbx_strand_id
1 'polypeptide(L)'
;MTDLVDDDDLGRLLNEAVDQGKIVAALCHGVGALLSASTPDGGFTFAGRELTAFSDEEERQGGLGDNIPFSVEGRLRERGARVTPGAPWSSTVIQDANLITGQNPQSSVATARAALKALAAR
;
A
#
# COMPACT_ATOMS: atom_id res chain seq x y z
N MET A 1 -6.24 -4.57 -9.61
CA MET A 1 -6.33 -5.02 -8.19
C MET A 1 -5.82 -6.44 -8.08
N THR A 2 -6.34 -7.38 -8.86
CA THR A 2 -6.12 -8.81 -8.63
C THR A 2 -4.87 -9.38 -9.28
N ASP A 3 -4.29 -8.68 -10.24
CA ASP A 3 -3.13 -9.12 -11.02
C ASP A 3 -1.86 -9.15 -10.19
N LEU A 4 -1.56 -8.06 -9.48
CA LEU A 4 -0.29 -7.91 -8.75
C LEU A 4 -0.29 -8.44 -7.32
N VAL A 5 -1.43 -8.88 -6.80
CA VAL A 5 -1.58 -9.26 -5.38
C VAL A 5 -0.91 -10.58 -5.04
N ASP A 6 -0.84 -11.49 -6.02
CA ASP A 6 -0.22 -12.80 -5.89
C ASP A 6 0.87 -12.99 -6.98
N ASP A 7 1.49 -11.90 -7.44
CA ASP A 7 2.55 -11.93 -8.47
C ASP A 7 3.93 -12.19 -7.84
N ASP A 8 4.50 -13.37 -8.12
CA ASP A 8 5.77 -13.82 -7.53
C ASP A 8 6.95 -12.90 -7.88
N ASP A 9 6.97 -12.35 -9.10
CA ASP A 9 8.04 -11.46 -9.55
C ASP A 9 8.00 -10.12 -8.81
N LEU A 10 6.80 -9.56 -8.62
CA LEU A 10 6.61 -8.37 -7.82
C LEU A 10 6.97 -8.63 -6.36
N GLY A 11 6.53 -9.75 -5.78
CA GLY A 11 6.84 -10.13 -4.40
C GLY A 11 8.36 -10.18 -4.18
N ARG A 12 9.09 -10.80 -5.10
CA ARG A 12 10.56 -10.82 -5.10
C ARG A 12 11.15 -9.42 -5.18
N LEU A 13 10.70 -8.58 -6.12
CA LEU A 13 11.20 -7.22 -6.29
C LEU A 13 10.95 -6.33 -5.06
N LEU A 14 9.79 -6.47 -4.41
CA LEU A 14 9.44 -5.75 -3.20
C LEU A 14 10.32 -6.18 -2.02
N ASN A 15 10.56 -7.47 -1.85
CA ASN A 15 11.48 -8.00 -0.83
C ASN A 15 12.90 -7.48 -1.06
N GLU A 16 13.43 -7.58 -2.28
CA GLU A 16 14.75 -7.04 -2.63
C GLU A 16 14.84 -5.53 -2.35
N ALA A 17 13.77 -4.78 -2.63
CA ALA A 17 13.70 -3.35 -2.34
C ALA A 17 13.74 -3.09 -0.83
N VAL A 18 12.99 -3.84 -0.03
CA VAL A 18 12.99 -3.71 1.44
C VAL A 18 14.36 -4.06 2.02
N ASP A 19 14.98 -5.15 1.58
CA ASP A 19 16.30 -5.62 2.07
C ASP A 19 17.42 -4.62 1.76
N GLN A 20 17.37 -4.00 0.59
CA GLN A 20 18.29 -2.93 0.20
C GLN A 20 17.91 -1.57 0.80
N GLY A 21 16.87 -1.56 1.63
CA GLY A 21 16.31 -0.37 2.23
C GLY A 21 15.84 0.66 1.20
N LYS A 22 15.51 0.31 -0.04
CA LYS A 22 15.01 1.21 -1.11
C LYS A 22 13.64 1.80 -0.75
N ILE A 23 13.30 2.93 -1.37
CA ILE A 23 11.97 3.51 -1.24
C ILE A 23 10.96 2.64 -1.99
N VAL A 24 9.87 2.28 -1.30
CA VAL A 24 8.69 1.62 -1.86
C VAL A 24 7.52 2.61 -1.74
N ALA A 25 6.92 2.97 -2.88
CA ALA A 25 5.82 3.92 -2.92
C ALA A 25 4.61 3.32 -3.67
N ALA A 26 3.42 3.40 -3.07
CA ALA A 26 2.18 2.90 -3.66
C ALA A 26 1.00 3.85 -3.39
N LEU A 27 -0.06 3.77 -4.20
CA LEU A 27 -1.20 4.69 -4.17
C LEU A 27 -2.50 3.92 -4.43
N CYS A 28 -3.58 4.28 -3.74
CA CYS A 28 -4.93 3.78 -4.00
C CYS A 28 -4.97 2.24 -3.92
N HIS A 29 -5.55 1.57 -4.92
CA HIS A 29 -5.52 0.13 -5.07
C HIS A 29 -4.14 -0.46 -5.35
N GLY A 30 -3.20 0.35 -5.85
CA GLY A 30 -1.81 -0.07 -6.05
C GLY A 30 -1.13 -0.48 -4.74
N VAL A 31 -1.64 -0.03 -3.58
CA VAL A 31 -1.17 -0.51 -2.27
C VAL A 31 -1.48 -1.99 -2.06
N GLY A 32 -2.50 -2.55 -2.72
CA GLY A 32 -2.77 -3.99 -2.71
C GLY A 32 -1.64 -4.82 -3.30
N ALA A 33 -0.82 -4.25 -4.19
CA ALA A 33 0.33 -4.93 -4.78
C ALA A 33 1.39 -5.34 -3.73
N LEU A 34 1.40 -4.67 -2.56
CA LEU A 34 2.28 -5.04 -1.45
C LEU A 34 2.03 -6.47 -0.96
N LEU A 35 0.79 -6.98 -1.09
CA LEU A 35 0.37 -8.31 -0.62
C LEU A 35 1.13 -9.48 -1.27
N SER A 36 1.79 -9.24 -2.41
CA SER A 36 2.65 -10.23 -3.08
C SER A 36 3.95 -10.52 -2.31
N ALA A 37 4.38 -9.62 -1.43
CA ALA A 37 5.64 -9.73 -0.71
C ALA A 37 5.48 -10.54 0.59
N SER A 38 6.13 -11.70 0.64
CA SER A 38 6.20 -12.54 1.84
C SER A 38 7.64 -12.72 2.32
N THR A 39 7.85 -12.78 3.63
CA THR A 39 9.12 -13.13 4.27
C THR A 39 9.47 -14.61 4.03
N PRO A 40 10.73 -15.03 4.21
CA PRO A 40 11.14 -16.43 3.99
C PRO A 40 10.38 -17.46 4.82
N ASP A 41 9.84 -17.07 5.97
CA ASP A 41 8.98 -17.88 6.85
C ASP A 41 7.48 -17.81 6.50
N GLY A 42 7.12 -17.16 5.39
CA GLY A 42 5.75 -17.03 4.88
C GLY A 42 4.93 -15.92 5.55
N GLY A 43 5.55 -15.10 6.39
CA GLY A 43 4.95 -13.89 6.95
C GLY A 43 4.78 -12.80 5.89
N PHE A 44 3.98 -11.78 6.20
CA PHE A 44 3.82 -10.64 5.30
C PHE A 44 4.97 -9.64 5.50
N THR A 45 5.67 -9.27 4.42
CA THR A 45 6.86 -8.39 4.50
C THR A 45 6.57 -7.03 5.12
N PHE A 46 5.34 -6.52 4.98
CA PHE A 46 4.92 -5.24 5.55
C PHE A 46 4.06 -5.39 6.81
N ALA A 47 4.05 -6.56 7.45
CA ALA A 47 3.37 -6.75 8.74
C ALA A 47 3.92 -5.78 9.79
N GLY A 48 3.03 -5.16 10.57
CA GLY A 48 3.38 -4.17 11.58
C GLY A 48 3.88 -2.83 11.03
N ARG A 49 3.83 -2.59 9.72
CA ARG A 49 4.09 -1.27 9.13
C ARG A 49 2.85 -0.39 9.18
N GLU A 50 3.05 0.92 9.31
CA GLU A 50 1.96 1.88 9.18
C GLU A 50 1.81 2.31 7.72
N LEU A 51 0.59 2.24 7.20
CA LEU A 51 0.28 2.60 5.82
C LEU A 51 -1.17 3.04 5.66
N THR A 52 -1.48 3.64 4.52
CA THR A 52 -2.86 3.91 4.08
C THR A 52 -3.12 3.21 2.75
N ALA A 53 -4.37 3.04 2.37
CA ALA A 53 -4.80 2.42 1.13
C ALA A 53 -6.20 2.93 0.77
N PHE A 54 -6.68 2.63 -0.44
CA PHE A 54 -8.07 2.92 -0.80
C PHE A 54 -9.02 2.27 0.22
N SER A 55 -9.88 3.09 0.82
CA SER A 55 -10.62 2.67 2.00
C SER A 55 -11.88 1.87 1.66
N ASP A 56 -12.33 1.04 2.60
CA ASP A 56 -13.59 0.29 2.53
C ASP A 56 -14.79 1.23 2.37
N GLU A 57 -14.71 2.44 2.94
CA GLU A 57 -15.72 3.48 2.74
C GLU A 57 -15.70 4.03 1.31
N GLU A 58 -14.52 4.26 0.72
CA GLU A 58 -14.40 4.71 -0.68
C GLU A 58 -14.85 3.61 -1.66
N GLU A 59 -14.60 2.34 -1.35
CA GLU A 59 -15.15 1.20 -2.11
C GLU A 59 -16.68 1.23 -2.14
N ARG A 60 -17.32 1.51 -1.00
CA ARG A 60 -18.78 1.62 -0.89
C ARG A 60 -19.35 2.85 -1.59
N GLN A 61 -18.61 3.96 -1.62
CA GLN A 61 -19.10 5.22 -2.19
C GLN A 61 -18.92 5.32 -3.71
N GLY A 62 -17.81 4.82 -4.24
CA GLY A 62 -17.46 5.02 -5.66
C GLY A 62 -16.69 3.87 -6.31
N GLY A 63 -16.41 2.80 -5.56
CA GLY A 63 -15.85 1.56 -6.08
C GLY A 63 -16.93 0.56 -6.51
N LEU A 64 -16.61 -0.73 -6.45
CA LEU A 64 -17.57 -1.81 -6.75
C LEU A 64 -18.37 -2.25 -5.51
N GLY A 65 -18.15 -1.61 -4.36
CA GLY A 65 -18.77 -1.96 -3.07
C GLY A 65 -18.56 -3.43 -2.75
N ASP A 66 -19.63 -4.12 -2.39
CA ASP A 66 -19.61 -5.55 -2.02
C ASP A 66 -19.31 -6.50 -3.20
N ASN A 67 -19.18 -5.99 -4.43
CA ASN A 67 -18.83 -6.81 -5.60
C ASN A 67 -17.31 -6.95 -5.83
N ILE A 68 -16.47 -6.39 -4.97
CA ILE A 68 -15.02 -6.61 -5.00
C ILE A 68 -14.67 -8.01 -4.49
N PRO A 69 -13.65 -8.68 -5.05
CA PRO A 69 -13.22 -10.00 -4.57
C PRO A 69 -12.70 -9.95 -3.13
N PHE A 70 -12.14 -8.80 -2.74
CA PHE A 70 -11.74 -8.44 -1.38
C PHE A 70 -11.48 -6.93 -1.33
N SER A 71 -11.51 -6.32 -0.15
CA SER A 71 -11.09 -4.93 0.03
C SER A 71 -9.60 -4.84 0.35
N VAL A 72 -8.91 -3.88 -0.27
CA VAL A 72 -7.46 -3.70 -0.07
C VAL A 72 -7.17 -3.35 1.40
N GLU A 73 -7.95 -2.44 1.99
CA GLU A 73 -7.85 -2.04 3.39
C GLU A 73 -7.98 -3.24 4.34
N GLY A 74 -9.04 -4.04 4.17
CA GLY A 74 -9.30 -5.23 4.97
C GLY A 74 -8.21 -6.29 4.83
N ARG A 75 -7.81 -6.61 3.60
CA ARG A 75 -6.80 -7.63 3.32
C ARG A 75 -5.42 -7.27 3.87
N LEU A 76 -5.04 -6.00 3.84
CA LEU A 76 -3.80 -5.52 4.44
C LEU A 76 -3.83 -5.66 5.97
N ARG A 77 -4.97 -5.38 6.62
CA ARG A 77 -5.14 -5.60 8.06
C ARG A 77 -5.10 -7.07 8.44
N GLU A 78 -5.74 -7.95 7.67
CA GLU A 78 -5.68 -9.40 7.87
C GLU A 78 -4.26 -9.93 7.85
N ARG A 79 -3.40 -9.37 6.99
CA ARG A 79 -1.98 -9.70 6.90
C ARG A 79 -1.11 -9.00 7.95
N GLY A 80 -1.69 -8.18 8.82
CA GLY A 80 -1.02 -7.57 9.97
C GLY A 80 -0.49 -6.15 9.76
N ALA A 81 -0.83 -5.45 8.67
CA ALA A 81 -0.49 -4.03 8.53
C ALA A 81 -1.36 -3.13 9.43
N ARG A 82 -0.79 -2.03 9.91
CA ARG A 82 -1.54 -0.96 10.58
C ARG A 82 -2.07 0.02 9.54
N VAL A 83 -3.27 -0.25 9.02
CA VAL A 83 -3.90 0.59 8.01
C VAL A 83 -4.66 1.76 8.65
N THR A 84 -4.23 2.98 8.37
CA THR A 84 -4.83 4.22 8.89
C THR A 84 -5.44 5.02 7.72
N PRO A 85 -6.76 4.91 7.48
CA PRO A 85 -7.45 5.74 6.50
C PRO A 85 -7.71 7.15 7.06
N GLY A 86 -7.60 8.16 6.20
CA GLY A 86 -8.16 9.49 6.42
C GLY A 86 -9.58 9.60 5.87
N ALA A 87 -10.10 10.82 5.78
CA ALA A 87 -11.45 11.04 5.26
C ALA A 87 -11.56 10.57 3.78
N PRO A 88 -12.66 9.91 3.38
CA PRO A 88 -12.88 9.51 2.00
C PRO A 88 -12.67 10.65 1.02
N TRP A 89 -12.01 10.37 -0.10
CA TRP A 89 -11.72 11.33 -1.18
C TRP A 89 -10.89 12.56 -0.74
N SER A 90 -10.24 12.48 0.42
CA SER A 90 -9.28 13.49 0.89
C SER A 90 -7.83 13.05 0.68
N SER A 91 -6.90 13.99 0.60
CA SER A 91 -5.48 13.69 0.46
C SER A 91 -4.90 13.15 1.77
N THR A 92 -4.59 11.86 1.81
CA THR A 92 -3.95 11.17 2.95
C THR A 92 -2.73 10.39 2.47
N VAL A 93 -1.58 10.68 3.08
CA VAL A 93 -0.30 10.02 2.77
C VAL A 93 0.37 9.62 4.07
N ILE A 94 0.84 8.38 4.13
CA ILE A 94 1.58 7.84 5.26
C ILE A 94 2.98 7.47 4.79
N GLN A 95 3.99 7.92 5.54
CA GLN A 95 5.37 7.49 5.39
C GLN A 95 5.81 6.78 6.66
N ASP A 96 6.15 5.51 6.53
CA ASP A 96 6.79 4.70 7.56
C ASP A 96 8.17 4.31 7.04
N ALA A 97 9.22 4.96 7.52
CA ALA A 97 10.60 4.79 7.04
C ALA A 97 10.71 4.88 5.51
N ASN A 98 11.00 3.75 4.85
CA ASN A 98 11.14 3.63 3.40
C ASN A 98 9.85 3.26 2.66
N LEU A 99 8.73 3.03 3.36
CA LEU A 99 7.42 2.77 2.79
C LEU A 99 6.60 4.07 2.74
N ILE A 100 6.06 4.40 1.57
CA ILE A 100 5.21 5.57 1.36
C ILE A 100 3.92 5.10 0.70
N THR A 101 2.79 5.42 1.29
CA THR A 101 1.48 5.02 0.76
C THR A 101 0.53 6.20 0.69
N GLY A 102 -0.25 6.28 -0.39
CA GLY A 102 -1.30 7.27 -0.58
C GLY A 102 -2.67 6.60 -0.69
N GLN A 103 -3.68 7.22 -0.08
CA GLN A 103 -5.00 6.59 0.07
C GLN A 103 -5.78 6.47 -1.25
N ASN A 104 -5.82 7.53 -2.05
CA ASN A 104 -6.78 7.67 -3.16
C ASN A 104 -6.21 8.62 -4.24
N PRO A 105 -6.93 8.87 -5.36
CA PRO A 105 -6.45 9.78 -6.40
C PRO A 105 -6.10 11.19 -5.90
N GLN A 106 -6.82 11.72 -4.91
CA GLN A 106 -6.55 13.03 -4.31
C GLN A 106 -5.21 13.06 -3.55
N SER A 107 -4.68 11.90 -3.19
CA SER A 107 -3.39 11.72 -2.53
C SER A 107 -2.21 11.60 -3.51
N SER A 108 -2.46 11.53 -4.84
CA SER A 108 -1.44 11.25 -5.87
C SER A 108 -0.25 12.22 -5.83
N VAL A 109 -0.50 13.53 -5.89
CA VAL A 109 0.54 14.57 -5.89
C VAL A 109 1.33 14.55 -4.59
N ALA A 110 0.64 14.39 -3.45
CA ALA A 110 1.30 14.34 -2.15
C ALA A 110 2.18 13.10 -2.00
N THR A 111 1.73 11.94 -2.51
CA THR A 111 2.48 10.68 -2.51
C THR A 111 3.75 10.80 -3.35
N ALA A 112 3.65 11.35 -4.57
CA ALA A 112 4.79 11.58 -5.44
C ALA A 112 5.81 12.56 -4.81
N ARG A 113 5.33 13.64 -4.19
CA ARG A 113 6.20 14.59 -3.47
C ARG A 113 6.92 13.95 -2.29
N ALA A 114 6.23 13.11 -1.51
CA ALA A 114 6.85 12.37 -0.41
C ALA A 114 7.94 11.42 -0.93
N ALA A 115 7.67 10.68 -2.01
CA ALA A 115 8.64 9.79 -2.64
C ALA A 115 9.89 10.55 -3.15
N LEU A 116 9.71 11.66 -3.86
CA LEU A 116 10.82 12.51 -4.33
C LEU A 116 11.65 13.07 -3.17
N LYS A 117 10.99 13.53 -2.10
CA LYS A 117 11.68 14.01 -0.90
C LYS A 117 12.50 12.91 -0.24
N ALA A 118 11.95 11.70 -0.13
CA ALA A 118 12.64 10.56 0.47
C ALA A 118 13.83 10.07 -0.38
N LEU A 119 13.73 10.15 -1.71
CA LEU A 119 14.83 9.86 -2.62
C LEU A 119 15.95 10.90 -2.54
N ALA A 120 15.61 12.18 -2.39
CA ALA A 120 16.59 13.27 -2.29
C ALA A 120 17.33 13.33 -0.95
N ALA A 121 16.82 12.66 0.09
CA ALA A 121 17.42 12.63 1.43
C ALA A 121 18.44 11.49 1.62
N ARG A 122 18.80 10.79 0.53
CA ARG A 122 19.74 9.67 0.54
C ARG A 122 21.10 10.04 -0.03
#